data_AF-X1AFD8-F1
#
_entry.id   AF-X1AFD8-F1
#
_cell.length_a   1.000
_cell.length_b   1.000
_cell.length_c   1.000
_cell.angle_alpha   90.00
_cell.angle_beta   90.00
_cell.angle_gamma   90.00
#
_symmetry.space_group_name_H-M   'P 1'
#
loop_
_entity.id
_entity.type
_entity.pdbx_description
1 polymer ?
#
loop_
_entity_poly.entity_id
_entity_poly.type
_entity_poly.pdbx_seq_one_letter_code
_entity_poly.pdbx_strand_id
1 'polypeptide(L)'
;ILSGEISVLTEKILKRVEGLADITRLHSYDEYTVGWALFKGAAFTDILDLVEDVAEDFTKNGEKVRCNVSNGKVYDMGSLSLEVEHGVVMELYDYGGMCTAFIRLYRIQSEGKSWLSLYIDENPKTPWWNKAERQKVNGPLTFHNLTH
;
A
#
# COMPACT_ATOMS: atom_id res chain seq x y z
N ILE A 1 1.68 -29.05 -13.44
CA ILE A 1 2.85 -28.14 -13.47
C ILE A 1 2.26 -26.75 -13.62
N LEU A 2 1.88 -26.14 -12.50
CA LEU A 2 1.25 -24.82 -12.50
C LEU A 2 2.37 -23.79 -12.68
N SER A 3 2.26 -23.04 -13.78
CA SER A 3 3.02 -21.83 -14.08
C SER A 3 3.12 -20.95 -12.84
N GLY A 4 4.33 -20.51 -12.51
CA GLY A 4 4.61 -19.71 -11.32
C GLY A 4 3.68 -18.50 -11.23
N GLU A 5 2.73 -18.57 -10.29
CA GLU A 5 1.86 -17.45 -9.95
C GLU A 5 2.71 -16.40 -9.24
N ILE A 6 2.84 -15.23 -9.85
CA ILE A 6 3.23 -14.03 -9.14
C ILE A 6 2.12 -13.78 -8.13
N SER A 7 2.33 -14.21 -6.89
CA SER A 7 1.39 -13.91 -5.82
C SER A 7 1.33 -12.38 -5.66
N VAL A 8 0.10 -11.88 -5.80
CA VAL A 8 -0.31 -10.47 -5.75
C VAL A 8 0.14 -9.87 -4.42
N LEU A 9 0.73 -8.66 -4.43
CA LEU A 9 1.30 -8.03 -3.23
C LEU A 9 0.29 -8.02 -2.08
N THR A 10 -0.95 -7.66 -2.41
CA THR A 10 -2.08 -7.60 -1.50
C THR A 10 -2.29 -8.92 -0.76
N GLU A 11 -2.31 -10.04 -1.49
CA GLU A 11 -2.48 -11.37 -0.89
C GLU A 11 -1.32 -11.74 0.02
N LYS A 12 -0.08 -11.43 -0.39
CA LYS A 12 1.12 -11.68 0.43
C LYS A 12 1.02 -10.95 1.76
N ILE A 13 0.67 -9.67 1.74
CA ILE A 13 0.53 -8.86 2.95
C ILE A 13 -0.59 -9.44 3.82
N LEU A 14 -1.78 -9.70 3.27
CA LEU A 14 -2.90 -10.24 4.04
C LEU A 14 -2.55 -11.57 4.70
N LYS A 15 -1.84 -12.45 3.99
CA LYS A 15 -1.35 -13.72 4.54
C LYS A 15 -0.32 -13.52 5.65
N ARG A 16 0.57 -12.53 5.54
CA ARG A 16 1.55 -12.23 6.60
C ARG A 16 0.88 -11.76 7.89
N VAL A 17 -0.21 -11.01 7.78
CA VAL A 17 -0.89 -10.42 8.95
C VAL A 17 -2.06 -11.26 9.47
N GLU A 18 -2.39 -12.38 8.80
CA GLU A 18 -3.60 -13.18 9.08
C GLU A 18 -3.67 -13.67 10.53
N GLY A 19 -2.53 -14.04 11.12
CA GLY A 19 -2.45 -14.54 12.50
C GLY A 19 -2.71 -13.46 13.57
N LEU A 20 -2.66 -12.18 13.18
CA LEU A 20 -2.91 -11.04 14.08
C LEU A 20 -4.26 -10.37 13.79
N ALA A 21 -4.83 -10.60 12.61
CA ALA A 21 -6.06 -9.96 12.15
C ALA A 21 -7.31 -10.58 12.78
N ASP A 22 -8.24 -9.73 13.22
CA ASP A 22 -9.59 -10.17 13.60
C ASP A 22 -10.45 -10.44 12.35
N ILE A 23 -10.22 -9.64 11.29
CA ILE A 23 -10.95 -9.74 10.03
C ILE A 23 -9.99 -9.44 8.90
N THR A 24 -10.06 -10.25 7.84
CA THR A 24 -9.42 -9.96 6.55
C THR A 24 -10.46 -10.01 5.45
N ARG A 25 -10.29 -9.19 4.42
CA ARG A 25 -11.08 -9.22 3.19
C ARG A 25 -10.16 -9.00 2.01
N LEU A 26 -10.41 -9.76 0.95
CA LEU A 26 -9.78 -9.63 -0.34
C LEU A 26 -10.90 -9.48 -1.38
N HIS A 27 -10.76 -8.50 -2.24
CA HIS A 27 -11.68 -8.27 -3.35
C HIS A 27 -10.90 -7.98 -4.61
N SER A 28 -11.45 -8.37 -5.75
CA SER A 28 -10.86 -8.06 -7.05
C SER A 28 -11.94 -7.49 -7.96
N TYR A 29 -11.55 -6.48 -8.73
CA TYR A 29 -12.38 -5.89 -9.77
C TYR A 29 -11.51 -5.71 -11.02
N ASP A 30 -11.87 -6.39 -12.10
CA ASP A 30 -10.99 -6.60 -13.25
C ASP A 30 -9.61 -7.12 -12.81
N GLU A 31 -8.54 -6.38 -13.07
CA GLU A 31 -7.18 -6.72 -12.66
C GLU A 31 -6.79 -6.05 -11.34
N TYR A 32 -7.60 -5.13 -10.81
CA TYR A 32 -7.32 -4.48 -9.53
C TYR A 32 -7.61 -5.43 -8.38
N THR A 33 -6.70 -5.45 -7.41
CA THR A 33 -6.89 -6.21 -6.17
C THR A 33 -6.89 -5.26 -4.98
N VAL A 34 -7.85 -5.43 -4.10
CA VAL A 34 -8.01 -4.63 -2.88
C VAL A 34 -8.03 -5.56 -1.69
N GLY A 35 -7.21 -5.21 -0.70
CA GLY A 35 -7.08 -5.93 0.55
C GLY A 35 -7.44 -5.04 1.73
N TRP A 36 -8.06 -5.65 2.74
CA TRP A 36 -8.38 -4.99 3.98
C TRP A 36 -8.19 -5.92 5.17
N ALA A 37 -7.66 -5.40 6.27
CA ALA A 37 -7.59 -6.11 7.54
C ALA A 37 -7.88 -5.19 8.73
N LEU A 38 -8.51 -5.75 9.77
CA LEU A 38 -8.83 -5.07 11.02
C LEU A 38 -8.20 -5.80 12.20
N PHE A 39 -7.66 -5.03 13.15
CA PHE A 39 -6.98 -5.55 14.34
C PHE A 39 -7.42 -4.76 15.59
N LYS A 40 -7.97 -5.44 16.58
CA LYS A 40 -8.44 -4.82 17.84
C LYS A 40 -7.38 -4.82 18.93
N GLY A 41 -6.48 -5.81 18.94
CA GLY A 41 -5.47 -6.01 19.99
C GLY A 41 -4.01 -5.96 19.52
N ALA A 42 -3.76 -5.86 18.22
CA ALA A 42 -2.40 -5.86 17.69
C ALA A 42 -1.67 -4.54 17.95
N ALA A 43 -0.36 -4.63 18.18
CA ALA A 43 0.51 -3.47 18.22
C ALA A 43 0.70 -2.90 16.81
N PHE A 44 0.80 -1.57 16.72
CA PHE A 44 0.95 -0.89 15.42
C PHE A 44 2.25 -1.30 14.71
N THR A 45 3.34 -1.36 15.48
CA THR A 45 4.68 -1.72 15.00
C THR A 45 4.71 -3.12 14.41
N ASP A 46 4.09 -4.10 15.07
CA ASP A 46 4.10 -5.49 14.62
C ASP A 46 3.43 -5.64 13.24
N ILE A 47 2.33 -4.92 13.01
CA ILE A 47 1.65 -4.92 11.70
C ILE A 47 2.48 -4.15 10.68
N LEU A 48 3.03 -3.00 11.05
CA LEU A 48 3.85 -2.20 10.16
C LEU A 48 5.08 -2.96 9.68
N ASP A 49 5.81 -3.62 10.57
CA ASP A 49 7.03 -4.36 10.23
C ASP A 49 6.73 -5.49 9.24
N LEU A 50 5.63 -6.24 9.45
CA LEU A 50 5.18 -7.28 8.52
C LEU A 50 4.81 -6.73 7.14
N VAL A 51 4.23 -5.52 7.08
CA VAL A 51 3.87 -4.86 5.82
C VAL A 51 5.13 -4.34 5.11
N GLU A 52 6.04 -3.70 5.85
CA GLU A 52 7.29 -3.14 5.33
C GLU A 52 8.19 -4.22 4.73
N ASP A 53 8.32 -5.38 5.39
CA ASP A 53 9.07 -6.53 4.87
C ASP A 53 8.63 -6.92 3.46
N VAL A 54 7.30 -6.99 3.22
CA VAL A 54 6.76 -7.35 1.90
C VAL A 54 6.90 -6.18 0.91
N ALA A 55 6.74 -4.95 1.38
CA ALA A 55 6.86 -3.75 0.56
C ALA A 55 8.30 -3.54 0.04
N GLU A 56 9.32 -3.89 0.83
CA GLU A 56 10.73 -3.81 0.42
C GLU A 56 11.03 -4.75 -0.74
N ASP A 57 10.57 -6.00 -0.66
CA ASP A 57 10.72 -6.96 -1.76
C ASP A 57 10.01 -6.49 -3.04
N PHE A 58 8.81 -5.92 -2.90
CA PHE A 58 8.03 -5.40 -4.04
C PHE A 58 8.70 -4.20 -4.72
N THR A 59 9.30 -3.31 -3.94
CA THR A 59 9.90 -2.06 -4.45
C THR A 59 11.38 -2.18 -4.79
N LYS A 60 11.96 -3.38 -4.74
CA LYS A 60 13.38 -3.64 -5.02
C LYS A 60 13.90 -3.01 -6.32
N ASN A 61 13.06 -2.93 -7.35
CA ASN A 61 13.40 -2.32 -8.65
C ASN A 61 12.52 -1.11 -8.99
N GLY A 62 11.98 -0.43 -7.97
CA GLY A 62 11.16 0.75 -8.18
C GLY A 62 11.29 1.75 -7.04
N GLU A 63 10.17 2.19 -6.48
CA GLU A 63 10.12 3.30 -5.54
C GLU A 63 9.14 3.02 -4.40
N LYS A 64 9.53 3.42 -3.19
CA LYS A 64 8.68 3.41 -2.00
C LYS A 64 8.61 4.84 -1.46
N VAL A 65 7.42 5.44 -1.51
CA VAL A 65 7.11 6.70 -0.82
C VAL A 65 6.40 6.34 0.48
N ARG A 66 6.87 6.88 1.61
CA ARG A 66 6.33 6.58 2.93
C ARG A 66 6.10 7.87 3.71
N CYS A 67 4.87 8.06 4.18
CA CYS A 67 4.49 9.21 4.99
C CYS A 67 3.91 8.74 6.32
N ASN A 68 4.44 9.28 7.41
CA ASN A 68 3.84 9.11 8.75
C ASN A 68 2.71 10.12 8.92
N VAL A 69 1.59 9.67 9.48
CA VAL A 69 0.44 10.49 9.85
C VAL A 69 0.42 10.58 11.37
N SER A 70 0.61 11.77 11.93
CA SER A 70 0.56 12.00 13.38
C SER A 70 -0.85 12.29 13.89
N ASN A 71 -1.75 12.72 13.01
CA ASN A 71 -3.19 12.87 13.19
C ASN A 71 -3.83 13.03 11.80
N GLY A 72 -5.07 12.61 11.64
CA GLY A 72 -5.73 12.67 10.33
C GLY A 72 -7.24 12.51 10.37
N LYS A 73 -7.88 12.80 9.25
CA LYS A 73 -9.31 12.61 9.04
C LYS A 73 -9.51 11.99 7.67
N VAL A 74 -10.35 10.96 7.60
CA VAL A 74 -10.78 10.36 6.34
C VAL A 74 -12.19 10.87 6.04
N TYR A 75 -12.34 11.50 4.88
CA TYR A 75 -13.64 11.94 4.39
C TYR A 75 -14.08 10.99 3.27
N ASP A 76 -15.28 10.47 3.38
CA ASP A 76 -15.90 9.63 2.35
C ASP A 76 -17.16 10.32 1.83
N MET A 77 -17.27 10.43 0.51
CA MET A 77 -18.34 11.17 -0.18
C MET A 77 -18.58 12.59 0.40
N GLY A 78 -17.52 13.27 0.85
CA GLY A 78 -17.59 14.62 1.44
C GLY A 78 -17.98 14.67 2.92
N SER A 79 -18.26 13.54 3.56
CA SER A 79 -18.58 13.46 4.99
C SER A 79 -17.42 12.87 5.78
N LEU A 80 -17.20 13.35 7.01
CA LEU A 80 -16.20 12.76 7.90
C LEU A 80 -16.59 11.31 8.20
N SER A 81 -15.72 10.37 7.81
CA SER A 81 -15.93 8.94 7.97
C SER A 81 -15.12 8.39 9.15
N LEU A 82 -13.84 8.75 9.27
CA LEU A 82 -12.94 8.25 10.32
C LEU A 82 -12.02 9.34 10.84
N GLU A 83 -11.74 9.31 12.15
CA GLU A 83 -10.63 10.04 12.75
C GLU A 83 -9.43 9.09 12.95
N VAL A 84 -8.27 9.54 12.47
CA VAL A 84 -7.02 8.79 12.53
C VAL A 84 -6.15 9.40 13.62
N GLU A 85 -5.86 8.62 14.66
CA GLU A 85 -4.96 9.02 15.74
C GLU A 85 -3.53 9.11 15.23
N HIS A 86 -3.04 8.04 14.60
CA HIS A 86 -1.78 8.00 13.89
C HIS A 86 -1.80 6.92 12.80
N GLY A 87 -0.85 6.96 11.89
CA GLY A 87 -0.76 5.96 10.85
C GLY A 87 0.42 6.10 9.92
N VAL A 88 0.44 5.26 8.90
CA VAL A 88 1.41 5.28 7.81
C VAL A 88 0.65 5.11 6.51
N VAL A 89 1.00 5.91 5.51
CA VAL A 89 0.60 5.71 4.12
C VAL A 89 1.82 5.44 3.28
N MET A 90 1.72 4.48 2.36
CA MET A 90 2.80 4.08 1.47
C MET A 90 2.29 4.00 0.03
N GLU A 91 3.03 4.62 -0.88
CA GLU A 91 2.90 4.40 -2.32
C GLU A 91 4.08 3.57 -2.77
N LEU A 92 3.78 2.43 -3.40
CA LEU A 92 4.76 1.46 -3.84
C LEU A 92 4.70 1.34 -5.36
N TYR A 93 5.87 1.34 -5.97
CA TYR A 93 6.04 1.29 -7.41
C TYR A 93 6.99 0.14 -7.75
N ASP A 94 6.54 -0.81 -8.57
CA ASP A 94 7.41 -1.76 -9.27
C ASP A 94 7.50 -1.35 -10.74
N TYR A 95 8.57 -0.63 -11.08
CA TYR A 95 8.74 -0.11 -12.43
C TYR A 95 8.88 -1.19 -13.50
N GLY A 96 9.45 -2.34 -13.14
CA GLY A 96 9.65 -3.46 -14.07
C GLY A 96 8.34 -4.18 -14.37
N GLY A 97 7.56 -4.44 -13.32
CA GLY A 97 6.24 -5.07 -13.39
C GLY A 97 5.12 -4.15 -13.86
N MET A 98 5.36 -2.83 -13.95
CA MET A 98 4.32 -1.83 -14.23
C MET A 98 3.18 -1.87 -13.20
N CYS A 99 3.53 -2.16 -11.95
CA CYS A 99 2.57 -2.32 -10.86
C CYS A 99 2.71 -1.17 -9.87
N THR A 100 1.57 -0.72 -9.34
CA THR A 100 1.51 0.20 -8.21
C THR A 100 0.66 -0.36 -7.11
N ALA A 101 1.04 -0.09 -5.86
CA ALA A 101 0.20 -0.36 -4.72
C ALA A 101 0.13 0.83 -3.77
N PHE A 102 -1.02 1.04 -3.16
CA PHE A 102 -1.24 2.04 -2.14
C PHE A 102 -1.67 1.38 -0.84
N ILE A 103 -0.87 1.56 0.21
CA ILE A 103 -1.10 0.95 1.51
C ILE A 103 -1.37 2.03 2.53
N ARG A 104 -2.38 1.82 3.37
CA ARG A 104 -2.70 2.68 4.51
C ARG A 104 -2.87 1.82 5.73
N LEU A 105 -2.07 2.08 6.76
CA LEU A 105 -2.22 1.49 8.09
C LEU A 105 -2.56 2.61 9.08
N TYR A 106 -3.76 2.57 9.63
CA TYR A 106 -4.25 3.60 10.55
C TYR A 106 -4.59 3.01 11.90
N ARG A 107 -4.20 3.72 12.97
CA ARG A 107 -4.87 3.65 14.27
C ARG A 107 -6.07 4.58 14.22
N ILE A 108 -7.25 4.01 14.27
CA ILE A 108 -8.51 4.73 14.23
C ILE A 108 -9.08 4.80 15.64
N GLN A 109 -9.67 5.94 15.99
CA GLN A 109 -10.44 6.11 17.22
C GLN A 109 -11.86 6.57 16.87
N SER A 110 -12.87 5.90 17.40
CA SER A 110 -14.27 6.28 17.24
C SER A 110 -15.09 5.80 18.42
N GLU A 111 -15.95 6.68 18.96
CA GLU A 111 -16.88 6.36 20.07
C GLU A 111 -16.19 5.70 21.28
N GLY A 112 -14.98 6.15 21.62
CA GLY A 112 -14.19 5.61 22.72
C GLY A 112 -13.55 4.23 22.45
N LYS A 113 -13.69 3.69 21.24
CA LYS A 113 -13.01 2.48 20.78
C LYS A 113 -11.82 2.84 19.90
N SER A 114 -10.81 1.98 19.90
CA SER A 114 -9.63 2.10 19.06
C SER A 114 -9.30 0.77 18.40
N TRP A 115 -8.87 0.81 17.14
CA TRP A 115 -8.44 -0.36 16.38
C TRP A 115 -7.42 0.04 15.31
N LEU A 116 -6.70 -0.94 14.77
CA LEU A 116 -5.91 -0.78 13.55
C LEU A 116 -6.72 -1.20 12.34
N SER A 117 -6.58 -0.47 11.26
CA SER A 117 -7.09 -0.88 9.96
C SER A 117 -6.01 -0.74 8.90
N LEU A 118 -5.80 -1.82 8.16
CA LEU A 118 -4.92 -1.91 7.01
C LEU A 118 -5.77 -1.92 5.74
N TYR A 119 -5.44 -1.06 4.79
CA TYR A 119 -6.06 -0.99 3.46
C TYR A 119 -4.97 -1.08 2.41
N ILE A 120 -5.18 -1.86 1.37
CA ILE A 120 -4.21 -2.09 0.29
C ILE A 120 -4.99 -2.01 -1.02
N ASP A 121 -4.59 -1.11 -1.91
CA ASP A 121 -5.10 -1.06 -3.28
C ASP A 121 -3.94 -1.38 -4.22
N GLU A 122 -4.05 -2.45 -5.02
CA GLU A 122 -3.04 -2.86 -5.98
C GLU A 122 -3.58 -2.77 -7.40
N ASN A 123 -2.83 -2.03 -8.22
CA ASN A 123 -3.05 -1.91 -9.65
C ASN A 123 -1.88 -2.57 -10.38
N PRO A 124 -2.08 -3.76 -10.98
CA PRO A 124 -1.02 -4.49 -11.66
C PRO A 124 -0.63 -3.90 -13.03
N LYS A 125 -1.38 -2.91 -13.54
CA LYS A 125 -1.13 -2.28 -14.84
C LYS A 125 -1.31 -0.78 -14.77
N THR A 126 -0.29 -0.14 -14.25
CA THR A 126 -0.29 1.30 -14.03
C THR A 126 0.10 2.09 -15.29
N PRO A 127 -0.56 3.24 -15.57
CA PRO A 127 -0.19 4.12 -16.67
C PRO A 127 0.82 5.20 -16.28
N TRP A 128 1.23 5.26 -15.01
CA TRP A 128 2.07 6.33 -14.44
C TRP A 128 3.45 6.49 -15.10
N TRP A 129 3.97 5.42 -15.70
CA TRP A 129 5.17 5.46 -16.52
C TRP A 129 5.02 4.44 -17.65
N ASN A 130 5.89 4.55 -18.65
CA ASN A 130 6.11 3.46 -19.60
C ASN A 130 7.52 2.86 -19.43
N LYS A 131 7.71 1.64 -19.96
CA LYS A 131 9.01 0.95 -19.88
C LYS A 131 10.14 1.74 -20.54
N ALA A 132 9.84 2.53 -21.58
CA ALA A 132 10.85 3.30 -22.30
C ALA A 132 11.40 4.48 -21.47
N GLU A 133 10.56 5.14 -20.67
CA GLU A 133 10.98 6.20 -19.74
C GLU A 133 12.00 5.67 -18.74
N ARG A 134 11.73 4.50 -18.13
CA ARG A 134 12.60 3.93 -17.09
C ARG A 134 13.87 3.27 -17.65
N GLN A 135 13.87 2.83 -18.91
CA GLN A 135 15.09 2.34 -19.58
C GLN A 135 16.10 3.46 -19.92
N LYS A 136 15.65 4.72 -20.05
CA LYS A 136 16.52 5.86 -20.37
C LYS A 136 17.28 6.42 -19.17
N VAL A 137 16.86 6.14 -17.93
CA VAL A 137 17.41 6.74 -16.69
C VAL A 137 18.72 6.09 -16.23
N ASN A 138 19.31 5.16 -17.00
CA ASN A 138 20.68 4.68 -16.75
C ASN A 138 21.77 5.71 -17.16
N GLY A 139 21.39 6.93 -17.55
CA GLY A 139 22.28 8.10 -17.64
C GLY A 139 21.93 9.14 -16.56
N PRO A 140 22.87 10.00 -16.15
CA PRO A 140 22.64 10.99 -15.10
C PRO A 140 21.42 11.86 -15.41
N LEU A 141 20.55 12.05 -14.41
CA LEU A 141 19.38 12.92 -14.51
C LEU A 141 19.82 14.37 -14.73
N THR A 142 19.78 14.83 -15.98
CA THR A 142 19.79 16.26 -16.28
C THR A 142 18.37 16.78 -16.17
N PHE A 143 18.08 17.53 -15.12
CA PHE A 143 16.85 18.33 -15.00
C PHE A 143 16.86 19.40 -16.10
N HIS A 144 16.24 19.10 -17.24
CA HIS A 144 15.94 20.12 -18.24
C HIS A 144 14.45 20.46 -18.18
N ASN A 145 14.22 21.67 -17.64
CA ASN A 145 13.11 22.58 -17.92
C ASN A 145 11.69 22.09 -17.62
N LEU A 146 11.28 22.26 -16.37
CA LEU A 146 9.88 22.53 -16.04
C LEU A 146 9.67 24.05 -15.99
N THR A 147 9.49 24.64 -17.17
CA THR A 147 8.86 25.95 -17.33
C THR A 147 7.98 25.89 -18.58
N HIS A 148 6.68 25.72 -18.37
CA HIS A 148 5.62 26.27 -19.23
C HIS A 148 4.37 26.50 -18.38
#